data_AF-A0A847S3A7-F1
#
_entry.id   AF-A0A847S3A7-F1
#
_cell.length_a   1.000
_cell.length_b   1.000
_cell.length_c   1.000
_cell.angle_alpha   90.00
_cell.angle_beta   90.00
_cell.angle_gamma   90.00
#
_symmetry.space_group_name_H-M   'P 1'
#
loop_
_entity.id
_entity.type
_entity.pdbx_description
1 polymer ?
#
loop_
_entity_poly.entity_id
_entity_poly.type
_entity_poly.pdbx_seq_one_letter_code
_entity_poly.pdbx_strand_id
1 'polypeptide(L)'
;MHEHAPTACIICLHYGGKAQYALWLTGDQPEYLLMHEGRLLLADSREALLQLVPEHVTLMEVESVTHYHLDDVMAMIRSVRPARVPDKAWFSTILNAWNMMEDIARTLGYTLPPYATTRRKAVDWAYHLLFCGADVLDDLSAEDRQTLPWRRRDHVVTRDYLTRAWARLRPHLALESDRAALRPLRPRRPRRA
;
A
#
# COMPACT_ATOMS: atom_id res chain seq x y z
N MET A 1 -14.96 14.96 25.72
CA MET A 1 -14.21 14.07 24.83
C MET A 1 -14.11 14.79 23.50
N HIS A 2 -12.97 15.41 23.20
CA HIS A 2 -12.77 16.03 21.89
C HIS A 2 -12.37 14.91 20.93
N GLU A 3 -13.24 14.56 19.99
CA GLU A 3 -12.84 13.74 18.85
C GLU A 3 -11.82 14.55 18.05
N HIS A 4 -10.56 14.13 18.11
CA HIS A 4 -9.55 14.68 17.23
C HIS A 4 -9.92 14.32 15.79
N ALA A 5 -10.03 15.34 14.93
CA ALA A 5 -10.29 15.13 13.51
C ALA A 5 -9.23 14.17 12.93
N PRO A 6 -9.62 13.21 12.08
CA PRO A 6 -8.66 12.30 11.46
C PRO A 6 -7.66 13.10 10.65
N THR A 7 -6.40 12.74 10.83
CA THR A 7 -5.28 13.38 10.14
C THR A 7 -4.93 12.55 8.90
N ALA A 8 -4.54 13.19 7.81
CA ALA A 8 -4.23 12.50 6.56
C ALA A 8 -2.98 13.05 5.88
N CYS A 9 -2.20 12.17 5.26
CA CYS A 9 -1.13 12.52 4.32
C CYS A 9 -1.50 12.11 2.89
N ILE A 10 -0.79 12.67 1.91
CA ILE A 10 -0.99 12.37 0.49
C ILE A 10 0.08 11.39 0.05
N ILE A 11 -0.35 10.32 -0.59
CA ILE A 11 0.54 9.36 -1.25
C ILE A 11 0.28 9.33 -2.77
N CYS A 12 1.27 8.89 -3.53
CA CYS A 12 1.19 8.72 -4.97
C CYS A 12 1.54 7.28 -5.36
N LEU A 13 0.57 6.56 -5.91
CA LEU A 13 0.71 5.19 -6.42
C LEU A 13 1.01 5.23 -7.92
N HIS A 14 2.14 4.65 -8.33
CA HIS A 14 2.53 4.50 -9.73
C HIS A 14 2.32 3.07 -10.19
N TYR A 15 1.41 2.85 -11.15
CA TYR A 15 1.15 1.54 -11.74
C TYR A 15 0.54 1.64 -13.13
N GLY A 16 0.84 0.69 -14.01
CA GLY A 16 0.37 0.69 -15.40
C GLY A 16 0.77 1.95 -16.18
N GLY A 17 1.91 2.56 -15.84
CA GLY A 17 2.37 3.84 -16.39
C GLY A 17 1.53 5.06 -15.99
N LYS A 18 0.65 4.92 -14.98
CA LYS A 18 -0.18 6.00 -14.43
C LYS A 18 0.26 6.34 -13.01
N ALA A 19 0.09 7.61 -12.63
CA ALA A 19 0.18 8.08 -11.26
C ALA A 19 -1.24 8.30 -10.70
N GLN A 20 -1.47 7.88 -9.46
CA GLN A 20 -2.73 8.05 -8.75
C GLN A 20 -2.46 8.56 -7.34
N TYR A 21 -3.05 9.68 -6.99
CA TYR A 21 -2.95 10.29 -5.67
C TYR A 21 -4.08 9.79 -4.79
N ALA A 22 -3.76 9.51 -3.53
CA ALA A 22 -4.72 9.07 -2.53
C ALA A 22 -4.46 9.74 -1.18
N LEU A 23 -5.50 9.82 -0.35
CA LEU A 23 -5.37 10.20 1.04
C LEU A 23 -5.14 8.99 1.92
N TRP A 24 -4.13 9.07 2.76
CA TRP A 24 -3.74 8.07 3.74
C TRP A 24 -3.95 8.63 5.14
N LEU A 25 -4.89 8.06 5.88
CA LEU A 25 -5.24 8.49 7.23
C LEU A 25 -4.20 7.98 8.23
N THR A 26 -3.73 8.88 9.08
CA THR A 26 -2.74 8.63 10.15
C THR A 26 -3.37 8.88 11.53
N GLY A 27 -3.01 8.09 12.54
CA GLY A 27 -3.55 8.20 13.90
C GLY A 27 -3.31 6.96 14.78
N ASP A 28 -4.01 6.88 15.92
CA ASP A 28 -3.87 5.81 16.94
C ASP A 28 -4.53 4.46 16.54
N GLN A 29 -5.21 4.43 15.39
CA GLN A 29 -5.89 3.26 14.83
C GLN A 29 -5.22 2.89 13.50
N PRO A 30 -5.41 1.66 12.98
CA PRO A 30 -4.65 1.19 11.83
C PRO A 30 -4.72 2.18 10.68
N GLU A 31 -3.62 2.33 9.95
CA GLU A 31 -3.58 3.23 8.82
C GLU A 31 -4.53 2.76 7.71
N TYR A 32 -5.33 3.68 7.15
CA TYR A 32 -6.32 3.40 6.11
C TYR A 32 -6.24 4.44 5.01
N LEU A 33 -6.45 4.04 3.76
CA LEU A 33 -6.76 5.00 2.73
C LEU A 33 -8.19 5.53 2.93
N LEU A 34 -8.40 6.80 2.58
CA LEU A 34 -9.74 7.37 2.68
C LEU A 34 -10.66 6.72 1.63
N MET A 35 -11.83 6.28 2.09
CA MET A 35 -12.91 5.80 1.23
C MET A 35 -14.06 6.81 1.17
N HIS A 36 -14.67 6.91 -0.01
CA HIS A 36 -15.92 7.63 -0.22
C HIS A 36 -16.89 6.70 -0.98
N GLU A 37 -18.11 6.56 -0.46
CA GLU A 37 -19.16 5.71 -1.07
C GLU A 37 -18.70 4.26 -1.37
N GLY A 38 -17.88 3.67 -0.50
CA GLY A 38 -17.39 2.29 -0.66
C GLY A 38 -16.27 2.14 -1.69
N ARG A 39 -15.68 3.24 -2.18
CA ARG A 39 -14.54 3.25 -3.11
C ARG A 39 -13.37 4.01 -2.51
N LEU A 40 -12.15 3.64 -2.91
CA LEU A 40 -10.95 4.42 -2.60
C LEU A 40 -11.04 5.78 -3.28
N LEU A 41 -10.71 6.83 -2.54
CA LEU A 41 -10.65 8.17 -3.07
C LEU A 41 -9.30 8.38 -3.76
N LEU A 42 -9.32 8.30 -5.09
CA LEU A 42 -8.15 8.38 -5.96
C LEU A 42 -8.31 9.54 -6.96
N ALA A 43 -7.21 10.21 -7.30
CA ALA A 43 -7.18 11.25 -8.33
C ALA A 43 -5.91 11.16 -9.19
N ASP A 44 -5.95 11.75 -10.39
CA ASP A 44 -4.80 11.80 -11.32
C ASP A 44 -3.80 12.91 -11.00
N SER A 45 -4.18 13.87 -10.15
CA SER A 45 -3.35 14.98 -9.69
C SER A 45 -3.61 15.26 -8.21
N ARG A 46 -2.63 15.92 -7.57
CA ARG A 46 -2.75 16.36 -6.18
C ARG A 46 -3.90 17.35 -6.03
N GLU A 47 -4.04 18.28 -6.97
CA GLU A 47 -5.06 19.33 -6.95
C GLU A 47 -6.47 18.74 -7.04
N ALA A 48 -6.67 17.75 -7.92
CA ALA A 48 -7.94 17.02 -8.00
C ALA A 48 -8.23 16.24 -6.71
N LEU A 49 -7.21 15.62 -6.09
CA LEU A 49 -7.38 14.96 -4.79
C LEU A 49 -7.84 15.94 -3.72
N LEU A 50 -7.20 17.11 -3.64
CA LEU A 50 -7.50 18.15 -2.65
C LEU A 50 -8.95 18.66 -2.75
N GLN A 51 -9.52 18.70 -3.94
CA GLN A 51 -10.93 19.06 -4.16
C GLN A 51 -11.93 18.01 -3.67
N LEU A 52 -11.48 16.76 -3.50
CA LEU A 52 -12.29 15.64 -3.04
C LEU A 52 -12.17 15.40 -1.52
N VAL A 53 -11.26 16.11 -0.84
CA VAL A 53 -11.02 15.94 0.60
C VAL A 53 -12.24 16.38 1.40
N PRO A 54 -12.81 15.51 2.25
CA PRO A 54 -13.92 15.91 3.11
C PRO A 54 -13.51 16.99 4.11
N GLU A 55 -14.42 17.93 4.40
CA GLU A 55 -14.17 19.06 5.31
C GLU A 55 -13.74 18.66 6.74
N HIS A 56 -14.03 17.43 7.16
CA HIS A 56 -13.67 16.91 8.48
C HIS A 56 -12.30 16.20 8.53
N VAL A 57 -11.60 16.09 7.39
CA VAL A 57 -10.26 15.51 7.33
C VAL A 57 -9.23 16.62 7.40
N THR A 58 -8.36 16.56 8.40
CA THR A 58 -7.24 17.49 8.52
C THR A 58 -6.06 16.96 7.72
N LEU A 59 -5.63 17.70 6.69
CA LEU A 59 -4.41 17.36 5.97
C LEU A 59 -3.20 17.74 6.82
N MET A 60 -2.27 16.80 6.99
CA MET A 60 -0.94 17.14 7.49
C MET A 60 -0.29 18.12 6.54
N GLU A 61 0.47 19.07 7.07
CA GLU A 61 1.44 19.80 6.25
C GLU A 61 2.47 18.80 5.75
N VAL A 62 2.26 18.30 4.53
CA VAL A 62 3.17 17.35 3.92
C VAL A 62 4.18 18.14 3.09
N GLU A 63 5.43 18.19 3.56
CA GLU A 63 6.54 18.77 2.80
C GLU A 63 6.83 17.99 1.50
N SER A 64 6.51 16.69 1.47
CA SER A 64 6.73 15.82 0.31
C SER A 64 5.68 14.72 0.19
N VAL A 65 5.26 14.40 -1.04
CA VAL A 65 4.36 13.27 -1.31
C VAL A 65 5.16 11.98 -1.29
N THR A 66 4.66 10.94 -0.61
CA THR A 66 5.31 9.62 -0.65
C THR A 66 4.94 8.89 -1.94
N HIS A 67 5.94 8.44 -2.70
CA HIS A 67 5.74 7.75 -3.98
C HIS A 67 5.94 6.23 -3.83
N TYR A 68 4.97 5.46 -4.33
CA TYR A 68 5.03 4.00 -4.37
C TYR A 68 4.97 3.49 -5.80
N HIS A 69 6.07 2.90 -6.26
CA HIS A 69 6.21 2.38 -7.62
C HIS A 69 5.86 0.90 -7.68
N LEU A 70 4.57 0.60 -7.84
CA LEU A 70 4.04 -0.76 -7.80
C LEU A 70 4.53 -1.64 -8.94
N ASP A 71 4.70 -1.08 -10.15
CA ASP A 71 5.26 -1.82 -11.28
C ASP A 71 6.71 -2.25 -11.00
N ASP A 72 7.51 -1.36 -10.40
CA ASP A 72 8.91 -1.62 -10.05
C ASP A 72 9.01 -2.67 -8.95
N VAL A 73 8.17 -2.58 -7.92
CA VAL A 73 8.03 -3.62 -6.90
C VAL A 73 7.70 -4.96 -7.55
N MET A 74 6.71 -5.00 -8.44
CA MET A 74 6.31 -6.24 -9.10
C MET A 74 7.40 -6.79 -10.03
N ALA A 75 8.19 -5.93 -10.67
CA ALA A 75 9.35 -6.33 -11.45
C ALA A 75 10.47 -6.87 -10.56
N MET A 76 10.75 -6.21 -9.44
CA MET A 76 11.75 -6.58 -8.45
C MET A 76 11.45 -7.96 -7.83
N ILE A 77 10.21 -8.23 -7.46
CA ILE A 77 9.82 -9.52 -6.89
C ILE A 77 9.93 -10.64 -7.95
N ARG A 78 9.67 -10.35 -9.22
CA ARG A 78 9.83 -11.33 -10.32
C ARG A 78 11.30 -11.60 -10.68
N SER A 79 12.18 -10.61 -10.52
CA SER A 79 13.57 -10.69 -10.98
C SER A 79 14.50 -11.40 -10.00
N VAL A 80 14.08 -11.60 -8.75
CA VAL A 80 14.93 -12.16 -7.71
C VAL A 80 15.18 -13.65 -7.93
N ARG A 81 16.45 -13.97 -8.12
CA ARG A 81 16.94 -15.34 -8.28
C ARG A 81 17.15 -15.98 -6.91
N PRO A 82 16.79 -17.26 -6.70
CA PRO A 82 16.85 -17.94 -5.40
C PRO A 82 18.22 -18.10 -4.72
N ALA A 83 19.30 -17.56 -5.27
CA ALA A 83 20.68 -17.89 -4.89
C ALA A 83 21.47 -16.72 -4.28
N ARG A 84 20.85 -15.54 -4.11
CA ARG A 84 21.51 -14.38 -3.50
C ARG A 84 20.63 -13.80 -2.39
N VAL A 85 21.22 -13.56 -1.22
CA VAL A 85 20.57 -12.79 -0.16
C VAL A 85 20.40 -11.34 -0.65
N PRO A 86 19.17 -10.80 -0.66
CA PRO A 86 18.94 -9.43 -1.08
C PRO A 86 19.62 -8.42 -0.16
N ASP A 87 19.87 -7.21 -0.65
CA ASP A 87 20.39 -6.12 0.18
C ASP A 87 19.27 -5.43 0.98
N LYS A 88 19.67 -4.49 1.86
CA LYS A 88 18.74 -3.73 2.69
C LYS A 88 17.71 -2.99 1.85
N ALA A 89 18.14 -2.34 0.77
CA ALA A 89 17.25 -1.57 -0.10
C ALA A 89 16.14 -2.46 -0.67
N TRP A 90 16.48 -3.68 -1.06
CA TRP A 90 15.49 -4.68 -1.48
C TRP A 90 14.54 -5.04 -0.34
N PHE A 91 15.06 -5.40 0.83
CA PHE A 91 14.24 -5.75 2.00
C PHE A 91 13.27 -4.64 2.38
N SER A 92 13.74 -3.40 2.49
CA SER A 92 12.92 -2.23 2.79
C SER A 92 11.87 -1.97 1.70
N THR A 93 12.24 -2.08 0.43
CA THR A 93 11.29 -1.88 -0.68
C THR A 93 10.17 -2.91 -0.66
N ILE A 94 10.51 -4.18 -0.44
CA ILE A 94 9.53 -5.27 -0.38
C ILE A 94 8.65 -5.17 0.87
N LEU A 95 9.23 -4.84 2.02
CA LEU A 95 8.47 -4.63 3.26
C LEU A 95 7.48 -3.47 3.14
N ASN A 96 7.93 -2.32 2.61
CA ASN A 96 7.06 -1.16 2.40
C ASN A 96 5.91 -1.49 1.44
N ALA A 97 6.20 -2.22 0.36
CA ALA A 97 5.16 -2.66 -0.56
C ALA A 97 4.18 -3.64 0.08
N TRP A 98 4.67 -4.55 0.92
CA TRP A 98 3.83 -5.48 1.67
C TRP A 98 2.86 -4.73 2.58
N ASN A 99 3.38 -3.84 3.42
CA ASN A 99 2.57 -3.04 4.36
C ASN A 99 1.52 -2.22 3.62
N MET A 100 1.94 -1.51 2.58
CA MET A 100 1.01 -0.74 1.75
C MET A 100 -0.10 -1.61 1.15
N MET A 101 0.21 -2.80 0.63
CA MET A 101 -0.82 -3.71 0.11
C MET A 101 -1.78 -4.18 1.22
N GLU A 102 -1.28 -4.45 2.43
CA GLU A 102 -2.13 -4.79 3.57
C GLU A 102 -3.02 -3.63 4.00
N ASP A 103 -2.51 -2.41 3.99
CA ASP A 103 -3.28 -1.21 4.36
C ASP A 103 -4.38 -0.92 3.33
N ILE A 104 -4.07 -1.05 2.04
CA ILE A 104 -5.09 -0.98 0.97
C ILE A 104 -6.13 -2.08 1.16
N ALA A 105 -5.71 -3.31 1.44
CA ALA A 105 -6.63 -4.43 1.63
C ALA A 105 -7.54 -4.20 2.85
N ARG A 106 -6.98 -3.76 3.97
CA ARG A 106 -7.71 -3.47 5.21
C ARG A 106 -8.73 -2.37 4.99
N THR A 107 -8.33 -1.32 4.27
CA THR A 107 -9.21 -0.24 3.85
C THR A 107 -10.41 -0.78 3.07
N LEU A 108 -10.16 -1.63 2.07
CA LEU A 108 -11.21 -2.25 1.25
C LEU A 108 -12.03 -3.33 1.98
N GLY A 109 -11.75 -3.61 3.27
CA GLY A 109 -12.41 -4.67 4.03
C GLY A 109 -12.02 -6.09 3.58
N TYR A 110 -10.83 -6.25 2.98
CA TYR A 110 -10.30 -7.54 2.54
C TYR A 110 -9.23 -8.07 3.49
N THR A 111 -9.26 -9.39 3.68
CA THR A 111 -8.11 -10.13 4.20
C THR A 111 -7.32 -10.68 3.02
N LEU A 112 -6.04 -10.33 2.90
CA LEU A 112 -5.18 -10.86 1.84
C LEU A 112 -4.92 -12.36 2.00
N PRO A 113 -4.89 -13.15 0.92
CA PRO A 113 -4.41 -14.53 0.99
C PRO A 113 -2.92 -14.55 1.34
N PRO A 114 -2.47 -15.32 2.35
CA PRO A 114 -2.95 -16.66 2.64
C PRO A 114 -3.36 -16.79 4.10
N TYR A 115 -3.78 -15.70 4.75
CA TYR A 115 -4.26 -15.71 6.14
C TYR A 115 -5.45 -16.68 6.34
N ALA A 116 -6.09 -17.12 5.25
CA ALA A 116 -7.14 -18.12 5.20
C ALA A 116 -6.67 -19.58 4.94
N THR A 117 -5.36 -19.90 4.97
CA THR A 117 -4.85 -21.23 4.57
C THR A 117 -3.77 -21.81 5.50
N THR A 118 -3.40 -23.08 5.28
CA THR A 118 -2.28 -23.80 5.96
C THR A 118 -0.91 -23.13 5.80
N ARG A 119 -0.78 -22.10 4.96
CA ARG A 119 0.48 -21.38 4.70
C ARG A 119 0.71 -20.15 5.57
N ARG A 120 -0.22 -19.79 6.47
CA ARG A 120 -0.10 -18.60 7.33
C ARG A 120 1.24 -18.51 8.06
N LYS A 121 1.68 -19.58 8.73
CA LYS A 121 2.97 -19.62 9.45
C LYS A 121 4.17 -19.30 8.55
N ALA A 122 4.15 -19.74 7.29
CA ALA A 122 5.24 -19.48 6.37
C ALA A 122 5.26 -18.01 5.92
N VAL A 123 4.09 -17.40 5.74
CA VAL A 123 3.95 -15.98 5.42
C VAL A 123 4.34 -15.10 6.61
N ASP A 124 3.86 -15.42 7.81
CA ASP A 124 4.23 -14.71 9.04
C ASP A 124 5.76 -14.77 9.24
N TRP A 125 6.38 -15.94 9.00
CA TRP A 125 7.82 -16.09 9.04
C TRP A 125 8.55 -15.26 7.98
N ALA A 126 8.09 -15.30 6.73
CA ALA A 126 8.69 -14.52 5.65
C ALA A 126 8.59 -13.00 5.92
N TYR A 127 7.46 -12.53 6.44
CA TYR A 127 7.28 -11.15 6.87
C TYR A 127 8.24 -10.78 8.01
N HIS A 128 8.34 -11.62 9.03
CA HIS A 128 9.28 -11.41 10.12
C HIS A 128 10.73 -11.30 9.61
N LEU A 129 11.13 -12.16 8.67
CA LEU A 129 12.44 -12.05 8.05
C LEU A 129 12.63 -10.77 7.23
N LEU A 130 11.59 -10.29 6.54
CA LEU A 130 11.65 -9.02 5.81
C LEU A 130 11.87 -7.85 6.77
N PHE A 131 11.11 -7.84 7.87
CA PHE A 131 11.19 -6.84 8.94
C PHE A 131 12.59 -6.83 9.58
N CYS A 132 13.03 -7.97 10.11
CA CYS A 132 14.35 -8.06 10.73
C CYS A 132 15.48 -7.79 9.73
N GLY A 133 15.36 -8.27 8.49
CA GLY A 133 16.36 -8.02 7.45
C GLY A 133 16.52 -6.53 7.13
N ALA A 134 15.43 -5.77 7.07
CA ALA A 134 15.49 -4.32 6.85
C ALA A 134 16.25 -3.57 7.97
N ASP A 135 16.15 -4.07 9.20
CA ASP A 135 16.75 -3.44 10.38
C ASP A 135 18.23 -3.82 10.57
N VAL A 136 18.57 -5.11 10.49
CA VAL A 136 19.90 -5.61 10.89
C VAL A 136 20.96 -5.63 9.78
N LEU A 137 20.59 -5.41 8.51
CA LEU A 137 21.54 -5.57 7.40
C LEU A 137 22.65 -4.53 7.35
N ASP A 138 22.46 -3.35 7.94
CA ASP A 138 23.49 -2.30 7.96
C ASP A 138 24.67 -2.66 8.89
N ASP A 139 24.41 -3.49 9.90
CA ASP A 139 25.40 -3.87 10.91
C ASP A 139 26.16 -5.16 10.54
N LEU A 140 25.77 -5.83 9.45
CA LEU A 140 26.33 -7.12 9.05
C LEU A 140 27.33 -6.97 7.89
N SER A 141 28.49 -7.63 8.03
CA SER A 141 29.45 -7.80 6.94
C SER A 141 28.85 -8.62 5.80
N ALA A 142 29.44 -8.54 4.59
CA ALA A 142 28.97 -9.30 3.44
C ALA A 142 29.01 -10.83 3.65
N GLU A 143 29.91 -11.32 4.50
CA GLU A 143 30.02 -12.72 4.89
C GLU A 143 28.90 -13.11 5.87
N ASP A 144 28.67 -12.29 6.90
CA ASP A 144 27.62 -12.52 7.88
C ASP A 144 26.21 -12.49 7.26
N ARG A 145 26.01 -11.66 6.22
CA ARG A 145 24.75 -11.63 5.46
C ARG A 145 24.39 -12.96 4.82
N GLN A 146 25.37 -13.79 4.47
CA GLN A 146 25.11 -15.13 3.91
C GLN A 146 24.57 -16.10 4.96
N THR A 147 24.77 -15.81 6.24
CA THR A 147 24.27 -16.62 7.36
C THR A 147 22.81 -16.34 7.71
N LEU A 148 22.23 -15.27 7.13
CA LEU A 148 20.83 -14.92 7.37
C LEU A 148 19.89 -16.06 6.99
N PRO A 149 18.82 -16.29 7.75
CA PRO A 149 17.89 -17.40 7.51
C PRO A 149 17.00 -17.22 6.28
N TRP A 150 17.28 -16.24 5.41
CA TRP A 150 16.54 -15.98 4.17
C TRP A 150 16.86 -17.02 3.10
N ARG A 151 15.94 -17.95 2.87
CA ARG A 151 16.13 -19.08 1.95
C ARG A 151 15.23 -18.96 0.73
N ARG A 152 15.52 -19.79 -0.28
CA ARG A 152 14.69 -19.94 -1.50
C ARG A 152 13.20 -20.07 -1.20
N ARG A 153 12.83 -20.79 -0.14
CA ARG A 153 11.42 -20.98 0.25
C ARG A 153 10.75 -19.66 0.66
N ASP A 154 11.46 -18.82 1.41
CA ASP A 154 10.93 -17.57 1.95
C ASP A 154 10.73 -16.59 0.79
N HIS A 155 11.67 -16.57 -0.16
CA HIS A 155 11.52 -15.84 -1.42
C HIS A 155 10.26 -16.28 -2.21
N VAL A 156 10.06 -17.58 -2.39
CA VAL A 156 8.88 -18.11 -3.10
C VAL A 156 7.59 -17.71 -2.37
N VAL A 157 7.58 -17.80 -1.04
CA VAL A 157 6.43 -17.42 -0.22
C VAL A 157 6.11 -15.93 -0.35
N THR A 158 7.11 -15.05 -0.21
CA THR A 158 6.95 -13.60 -0.38
C THR A 158 6.47 -13.24 -1.77
N ARG A 159 7.09 -13.81 -2.82
CA ARG A 159 6.67 -13.57 -4.21
C ARG A 159 5.23 -14.00 -4.44
N ASP A 160 4.89 -15.21 -4.03
CA ASP A 160 3.55 -15.76 -4.23
C ASP A 160 2.51 -14.95 -3.44
N TYR A 161 2.85 -14.48 -2.22
CA TYR A 161 2.00 -13.60 -1.43
C TYR A 161 1.72 -12.28 -2.16
N LEU A 162 2.78 -11.52 -2.45
CA LEU A 162 2.66 -10.17 -3.03
C LEU A 162 2.03 -10.21 -4.42
N THR A 163 2.32 -11.25 -5.22
CA THR A 163 1.67 -11.43 -6.52
C THR A 163 0.16 -11.64 -6.39
N ARG A 164 -0.27 -12.44 -5.40
CA ARG A 164 -1.70 -12.68 -5.15
C ARG A 164 -2.38 -11.46 -4.54
N ALA A 165 -1.73 -10.80 -3.60
CA ALA A 165 -2.18 -9.55 -3.01
C ALA A 165 -2.40 -8.50 -4.12
N TRP A 166 -1.39 -8.29 -4.96
CA TRP A 166 -1.50 -7.36 -6.08
C TRP A 166 -2.62 -7.72 -7.05
N ALA A 167 -2.72 -8.98 -7.46
CA ALA A 167 -3.78 -9.44 -8.36
C ALA A 167 -5.18 -9.18 -7.77
N ARG A 168 -5.32 -9.26 -6.44
CA ARG A 168 -6.56 -8.98 -5.72
C ARG A 168 -6.88 -7.49 -5.62
N LEU A 169 -5.87 -6.64 -5.38
CA LEU A 169 -6.04 -5.21 -5.12
C LEU A 169 -6.14 -4.38 -6.41
N ARG A 170 -5.39 -4.76 -7.45
CA ARG A 170 -5.28 -4.00 -8.72
C ARG A 170 -6.63 -3.57 -9.32
N PRO A 171 -7.69 -4.41 -9.36
CA PRO A 171 -8.99 -4.00 -9.90
C PRO A 171 -9.65 -2.84 -9.14
N HIS A 172 -9.30 -2.63 -7.86
CA HIS A 172 -9.85 -1.56 -7.03
C HIS A 172 -9.05 -0.26 -7.14
N LEU A 173 -7.81 -0.35 -7.64
CA LEU A 173 -6.92 0.79 -7.82
C LEU A 173 -7.04 1.38 -9.21
N ALA A 174 -7.34 0.56 -10.22
CA ALA A 174 -7.67 1.03 -11.54
C ALA A 174 -8.89 1.95 -11.45
N LEU A 175 -8.67 3.26 -11.62
CA LEU A 175 -9.77 4.16 -11.97
C LEU A 175 -10.51 3.50 -13.13
N GLU A 176 -11.82 3.30 -12.99
CA GLU A 176 -12.70 3.21 -14.13
C GLU A 176 -12.57 4.55 -14.87
N SER A 177 -11.50 4.75 -15.63
CA SER A 177 -11.22 5.95 -16.42
C SER A 177 -12.30 6.20 -17.49
N ASP A 178 -13.36 5.39 -17.52
CA ASP A 178 -14.36 5.33 -18.58
C ASP A 178 -15.83 5.38 -18.12
N ARG A 179 -16.18 5.53 -16.83
CA ARG A 179 -17.62 5.58 -16.45
C ARG A 179 -17.98 6.70 -15.46
N ALA A 180 -18.16 7.89 -16.02
CA ALA A 180 -19.31 8.77 -15.73
C ALA A 180 -19.42 9.52 -14.39
N ALA A 181 -18.45 9.51 -13.47
CA ALA A 181 -18.66 10.05 -12.11
C ALA A 181 -17.66 11.12 -11.64
N LEU A 182 -17.50 12.20 -12.42
CA LEU A 182 -17.21 13.53 -11.87
C LEU A 182 -18.27 14.51 -12.38
N ARG A 183 -19.55 14.10 -12.36
CA ARG A 183 -20.61 15.10 -12.43
C ARG A 183 -20.52 15.90 -11.13
N PRO A 184 -20.27 17.21 -11.16
CA PRO A 184 -20.33 18.02 -9.94
C PRO A 184 -21.69 17.78 -9.28
N LEU A 185 -21.67 17.48 -7.99
CA LEU A 185 -22.88 17.34 -7.17
C LEU A 185 -23.71 18.59 -7.36
N ARG A 186 -24.78 18.51 -8.17
CA ARG A 186 -25.74 19.60 -8.26
C ARG A 186 -26.33 19.77 -6.86
N PRO A 187 -26.31 20.98 -6.28
CA PRO A 187 -26.93 21.21 -4.99
C PRO A 187 -28.39 20.78 -5.08
N ARG A 188 -28.82 19.90 -4.17
CA ARG A 188 -30.22 19.50 -4.06
C ARG A 188 -31.03 20.77 -3.83
N ARG A 189 -31.84 21.15 -4.81
CA ARG A 189 -32.80 22.25 -4.62
C ARG A 189 -33.71 21.89 -3.44
N PRO A 190 -33.95 22.82 -2.51
CA PRO A 190 -34.87 22.58 -1.41
C PRO A 190 -36.26 22.27 -1.99
N ARG A 191 -36.86 21.17 -1.51
CA ARG A 191 -38.28 20.91 -1.75
C ARG A 191 -39.05 22.08 -1.14
N ARG A 192 -39.75 22.86 -1.96
CA ARG A 192 -40.77 23.79 -1.46
C ARG A 192 -41.85 22.96 -0.77
N ALA A 193 -42.11 23.29 0.49
CA ALA A 193 -43.28 22.85 1.24
C ALA A 193 -44.53 23.55 0.68
#